data_AF-K9KBR0-F1
#
_entry.id   AF-K9KBR0-F1
#
_cell.length_a   1.000
_cell.length_b   1.000
_cell.length_c   1.000
_cell.angle_alpha   90.00
_cell.angle_beta   90.00
_cell.angle_gamma   90.00
#
_symmetry.space_group_name_H-M   'P 1'
#
loop_
_entity.id
_entity.type
_entity.pdbx_description
1 polymer ?
#
loop_
_entity_poly.entity_id
_entity_poly.type
_entity_poly.pdbx_seq_one_letter_code
_entity_poly.pdbx_strand_id
1 'polypeptide(L)'
;QPARSISEKIKSALKKAVGGVALSLSTGLSVGVFFLQFLEWWYSSENQETIKSLTALPTPPPPVHLDYNSDSPLLPKMKTVCPLCRKTRVNDTVLATSGYVFCYRCVFNYVRSHQACPITGYPTEVQHLIKLYSPEN
;
A
#
# COMPACT_ATOMS: atom_id res chain seq x y z
N GLN A 1 61.79 47.59 -17.02
CA GLN A 1 60.91 47.52 -15.83
C GLN A 1 59.88 46.39 -15.99
N PRO A 2 60.17 45.18 -15.48
CA PRO A 2 59.30 44.00 -15.64
C PRO A 2 58.01 44.05 -14.79
N ALA A 3 57.98 44.83 -13.71
CA ALA A 3 56.87 44.89 -12.75
C ALA A 3 55.55 45.45 -13.33
N ARG A 4 55.60 46.34 -14.33
CA ARG A 4 54.38 46.91 -14.96
C ARG A 4 53.66 45.90 -15.87
N SER A 5 54.38 44.98 -16.50
CA SER A 5 53.80 43.98 -17.44
C SER A 5 53.03 42.86 -16.71
N ILE A 6 53.50 42.47 -15.53
CA ILE A 6 52.89 41.40 -14.72
C ILE A 6 51.55 41.86 -14.14
N SER A 7 51.48 43.10 -13.64
CA SER A 7 50.24 43.70 -13.10
C SER A 7 49.11 43.75 -14.15
N GLU A 8 49.43 44.11 -15.39
CA GLU A 8 48.43 44.18 -16.46
C GLU A 8 47.94 42.80 -16.91
N LYS A 9 48.82 41.78 -16.92
CA LYS A 9 48.42 40.39 -17.17
C LYS A 9 47.50 39.86 -16.07
N ILE A 10 47.78 40.17 -14.80
CA ILE A 10 46.95 39.78 -13.66
C ILE A 10 45.58 40.46 -13.73
N LYS A 11 45.51 41.76 -14.04
CA LYS A 11 44.23 42.47 -14.23
C LYS A 11 43.42 41.89 -15.38
N SER A 12 44.07 41.54 -16.50
CA SER A 12 43.40 40.92 -17.64
C SER A 12 42.87 39.52 -17.32
N ALA A 13 43.67 38.70 -16.62
CA ALA A 13 43.26 37.38 -16.17
C ALA A 13 42.09 37.47 -15.16
N LEU A 14 42.15 38.41 -14.21
CA LEU A 14 41.08 38.64 -13.24
C LEU A 14 39.78 39.09 -13.92
N LYS A 15 39.84 40.00 -14.89
CA LYS A 15 38.66 40.43 -15.67
C LYS A 15 38.05 39.28 -16.46
N LYS A 16 38.86 38.42 -17.06
CA LYS A 16 38.40 37.21 -17.78
C LYS A 16 37.77 36.19 -16.83
N ALA A 17 38.37 35.98 -15.66
CA ALA A 17 37.83 35.10 -14.63
C ALA A 17 36.49 35.62 -14.09
N VAL A 18 36.38 36.91 -13.76
CA VAL A 18 35.13 37.54 -13.31
C VAL A 18 34.04 37.45 -14.39
N GLY A 19 34.37 37.68 -15.65
CA GLY A 19 33.44 37.51 -16.77
C GLY A 19 32.96 36.06 -16.96
N GLY A 20 33.86 35.08 -16.84
CA GLY A 20 33.52 33.66 -16.92
C GLY A 20 32.65 33.18 -15.75
N VAL A 21 32.92 33.68 -14.54
CA VAL A 21 32.11 33.40 -13.35
C VAL A 21 30.72 34.03 -13.47
N ALA A 22 30.61 35.28 -13.90
CA ALA A 22 29.34 35.96 -14.10
C ALA A 22 28.47 35.25 -15.15
N LEU A 23 29.06 34.81 -16.27
CA LEU A 23 28.36 34.05 -17.30
C LEU A 23 27.87 32.70 -16.76
N SER A 24 28.73 31.95 -16.06
CA SER A 24 28.37 30.65 -15.48
C SER A 24 27.25 30.76 -14.44
N LEU A 25 27.28 31.81 -13.60
CA LEU A 25 26.21 32.11 -12.64
C LEU A 25 24.90 32.46 -13.32
N SER A 26 24.93 33.31 -14.37
CA SER A 26 23.71 33.68 -15.10
C SER A 26 23.06 32.48 -15.79
N THR A 27 23.85 31.66 -16.49
CA THR A 27 23.34 30.45 -17.15
C THR A 27 22.87 29.41 -16.14
N GLY A 28 23.61 29.21 -15.05
CA GLY A 28 23.22 28.29 -13.98
C GLY A 28 21.92 28.72 -13.31
N LEU A 29 21.72 30.02 -13.08
CA LEU A 29 20.47 30.56 -12.54
C LEU A 29 19.32 30.35 -13.51
N SER A 30 19.51 30.65 -14.80
CA SER A 30 18.47 30.40 -15.81
C SER A 30 18.07 28.93 -15.86
N VAL A 31 19.03 28.00 -15.95
CA VAL A 31 18.77 26.55 -15.97
C VAL A 31 18.10 26.10 -14.67
N GLY A 32 18.54 26.62 -13.52
CA GLY A 32 17.94 26.34 -12.21
C GLY A 32 16.48 26.76 -12.14
N VAL A 33 16.14 27.96 -12.62
CA VAL A 33 14.75 28.45 -12.66
C VAL A 33 13.88 27.58 -13.57
N PHE A 34 14.35 27.22 -14.76
CA PHE A 34 13.63 26.29 -15.65
C PHE A 34 13.40 24.93 -15.01
N PHE A 35 14.40 24.39 -14.29
CA PHE A 35 14.29 23.10 -13.62
C PHE A 35 13.32 23.13 -12.42
N LEU A 36 13.34 24.21 -11.63
CA LEU A 36 12.39 24.40 -10.54
C LEU A 36 10.96 24.55 -11.08
N GLN A 37 10.75 25.26 -12.19
CA GLN A 37 9.45 25.35 -12.85
C GLN A 37 8.95 23.98 -13.33
N PHE A 38 9.85 23.16 -13.87
CA PHE A 38 9.55 21.78 -14.24
C PHE A 38 9.14 20.93 -13.02
N LEU A 39 9.85 21.04 -11.90
CA LEU A 39 9.51 20.31 -10.67
C LEU A 39 8.17 20.79 -10.08
N GLU A 40 7.88 22.09 -10.13
CA GLU A 40 6.59 22.64 -9.70
C GLU A 40 5.44 22.02 -10.52
N TRP A 41 5.60 21.92 -11.84
CA TRP A 41 4.64 21.23 -12.69
C TRP A 41 4.53 19.73 -12.37
N TRP A 42 5.66 19.03 -12.23
CA TRP A 42 5.69 17.58 -11.98
C TRP A 42 5.06 17.20 -10.64
N TYR A 43 5.24 18.02 -9.61
CA TYR A 43 4.70 17.80 -8.27
C TYR A 43 3.36 18.51 -8.02
N SER A 44 2.81 19.23 -9.01
CA SER A 44 1.46 19.79 -8.90
C SER A 44 0.45 18.68 -8.65
N SER A 45 -0.47 18.91 -7.71
CA SER A 45 -1.47 17.93 -7.27
C SER A 45 -2.31 17.38 -8.44
N GLU A 46 -2.64 18.23 -9.41
CA GLU A 46 -3.41 17.85 -10.60
C GLU A 46 -2.63 16.85 -11.48
N ASN A 47 -1.33 17.10 -11.68
CA ASN A 47 -0.46 16.25 -12.49
C ASN A 47 -0.09 14.93 -11.81
N GLN A 48 -0.04 14.90 -10.47
CA GLN A 48 0.14 13.64 -9.75
C GLN A 48 -0.99 12.65 -10.02
N GLU A 49 -2.24 13.11 -10.17
CA GLU A 49 -3.36 12.22 -10.50
C GLU A 49 -3.22 11.66 -11.91
N THR A 50 -2.76 12.46 -12.86
CA THR A 50 -2.51 12.02 -14.25
C THR A 50 -1.39 10.99 -14.32
N ILE A 51 -0.28 11.18 -13.60
CA ILE A 51 0.82 10.21 -13.55
C ILE A 51 0.40 8.93 -12.81
N LYS A 52 -0.37 9.06 -11.71
CA LYS A 52 -0.95 7.89 -11.02
C LYS A 52 -1.90 7.13 -11.93
N SER A 53 -2.66 7.81 -12.77
CA SER A 53 -3.56 7.20 -13.77
C SER A 53 -2.79 6.47 -14.87
N LEU A 54 -1.73 7.07 -15.42
CA LEU A 54 -0.89 6.45 -16.46
C LEU A 54 -0.07 5.26 -15.93
N THR A 55 0.22 5.23 -14.64
CA THR A 55 0.91 4.11 -13.97
C THR A 55 -0.06 3.17 -13.23
N ALA A 56 -1.36 3.46 -13.25
CA ALA A 56 -2.35 2.62 -12.61
C ALA A 56 -2.45 1.30 -13.37
N LEU A 57 -2.30 0.20 -12.63
CA LEU A 57 -2.66 -1.11 -13.12
C LEU A 57 -4.15 -1.12 -13.48
N PRO A 58 -4.58 -1.92 -14.47
CA PRO A 58 -6.01 -2.12 -14.73
C PRO A 58 -6.67 -2.52 -13.41
N THR A 59 -7.82 -1.90 -13.11
CA THR A 59 -8.60 -2.27 -11.95
C THR A 59 -8.85 -3.78 -12.02
N PRO A 60 -8.46 -4.56 -10.99
CA PRO A 60 -8.67 -5.99 -11.01
C PRO A 60 -10.17 -6.24 -11.21
N PRO A 61 -10.55 -7.30 -11.94
CA PRO A 61 -11.95 -7.65 -12.09
C PRO A 61 -12.59 -7.74 -10.69
N PRO A 62 -13.83 -7.26 -10.51
CA PRO A 62 -14.53 -7.38 -9.24
C PRO A 62 -14.38 -8.81 -8.72
N PRO A 63 -14.05 -9.01 -7.43
CA PRO A 63 -13.97 -10.34 -6.85
C PRO A 63 -15.23 -11.10 -7.22
N VAL A 64 -15.05 -12.24 -7.91
CA VAL A 64 -16.19 -13.09 -8.28
C VAL A 64 -16.85 -13.46 -6.97
N HIS A 65 -18.12 -13.06 -6.79
CA HIS A 65 -18.93 -13.58 -5.71
C HIS A 65 -18.96 -15.09 -5.93
N LEU A 66 -18.20 -15.83 -5.13
CA LEU A 66 -18.37 -17.26 -5.04
C LEU A 66 -19.79 -17.42 -4.53
N ASP A 67 -20.71 -17.72 -5.46
CA ASP A 67 -22.05 -18.18 -5.16
C ASP A 67 -21.89 -19.47 -4.36
N TYR A 68 -21.67 -19.27 -3.07
CA TYR A 68 -21.53 -20.35 -2.13
C TYR A 68 -22.94 -20.93 -2.01
N ASN A 69 -23.22 -21.89 -2.89
CA ASN A 69 -24.45 -22.65 -2.89
C ASN A 69 -24.73 -23.04 -1.44
N SER A 70 -25.81 -22.49 -0.89
CA SER A 70 -26.31 -22.74 0.47
C SER A 70 -26.66 -24.21 0.72
N ASP A 71 -26.50 -25.06 -0.29
CA ASP A 71 -26.71 -26.50 -0.29
C ASP A 71 -25.41 -27.31 -0.09
N SER A 72 -24.34 -26.70 0.43
CA SER A 72 -23.22 -27.47 0.94
C SER A 72 -23.68 -28.38 2.10
N PRO A 73 -23.55 -29.72 2.01
CA PRO A 73 -24.04 -30.65 3.03
C PRO A 73 -23.43 -30.42 4.42
N LEU A 74 -22.30 -29.70 4.48
CA LEU A 74 -21.54 -29.44 5.70
C LEU A 74 -22.00 -28.19 6.46
N LEU A 75 -22.88 -27.36 5.88
CA LEU A 75 -23.31 -26.13 6.53
C LEU A 75 -24.78 -26.18 6.96
N PRO A 76 -25.08 -25.74 8.19
CA PRO A 76 -26.45 -25.59 8.63
C PRO A 76 -27.22 -24.57 7.77
N LYS A 77 -28.47 -24.91 7.41
CA LYS A 77 -29.38 -23.98 6.72
C LYS A 77 -29.63 -22.68 7.49
N MET A 78 -29.53 -22.74 8.83
CA MET A 78 -29.68 -21.59 9.72
C MET A 78 -28.31 -20.96 10.02
N LYS A 79 -28.16 -19.68 9.65
CA LYS A 79 -26.92 -18.91 9.84
C LYS A 79 -26.51 -18.72 11.31
N THR A 80 -27.30 -19.14 12.30
CA THR A 80 -27.01 -19.02 13.74
C THR A 80 -26.48 -20.31 14.37
N VAL A 81 -26.42 -21.41 13.62
CA VAL A 81 -25.98 -22.72 14.12
C VAL A 81 -24.49 -22.93 13.83
N CYS A 82 -23.79 -23.54 14.79
CA CYS A 82 -22.38 -23.90 14.63
C CYS A 82 -22.24 -25.11 13.69
N PRO A 83 -21.44 -25.04 12.62
CA PRO A 83 -21.21 -26.18 11.72
C PRO A 83 -20.53 -27.38 12.40
N LEU A 84 -19.75 -27.14 13.47
CA LEU A 84 -19.02 -28.20 14.19
C LEU A 84 -19.90 -28.96 15.20
N CYS A 85 -20.62 -28.24 16.06
CA CYS A 85 -21.39 -28.87 17.14
C CYS A 85 -22.90 -28.95 16.85
N ARG A 86 -23.37 -28.35 15.76
CA ARG A 86 -24.78 -28.31 15.32
C ARG A 86 -25.77 -27.73 16.35
N LYS A 87 -25.26 -26.94 17.31
CA LYS A 87 -26.05 -26.19 18.30
C LYS A 87 -26.06 -24.71 17.92
N THR A 88 -26.98 -23.94 18.49
CA THR A 88 -26.93 -22.46 18.43
C THR A 88 -25.55 -21.98 18.85
N ARG A 89 -24.95 -21.09 18.06
CA ARG A 89 -23.62 -20.59 18.35
C ARG A 89 -23.60 -19.81 19.66
N VAL A 90 -22.51 -20.02 20.40
CA VAL A 90 -22.19 -19.27 21.62
C VAL A 90 -20.77 -18.78 21.47
N ASN A 91 -20.54 -17.50 21.81
CA ASN A 91 -19.27 -16.81 21.56
C ASN A 91 -18.85 -16.97 20.09
N ASP A 92 -19.62 -16.35 19.20
CA ASP A 92 -19.40 -16.36 17.76
C ASP A 92 -17.95 -15.99 17.44
N THR A 93 -17.27 -16.87 16.71
CA THR A 93 -15.87 -16.71 16.35
C THR A 93 -15.72 -17.02 14.87
N VAL A 94 -15.21 -16.05 14.12
CA VAL A 94 -14.93 -16.18 12.70
C VAL A 94 -13.48 -16.59 12.49
N LEU A 95 -13.23 -17.41 11.47
CA LEU A 95 -11.89 -17.64 10.94
C LEU A 95 -11.55 -16.59 9.89
N ALA A 96 -10.57 -15.72 10.16
CA ALA A 96 -10.15 -14.66 9.24
C ALA A 96 -9.69 -15.18 7.86
N THR A 97 -9.21 -16.42 7.82
CA THR A 97 -8.72 -17.09 6.61
C THR A 97 -9.84 -17.52 5.67
N SER A 98 -11.04 -17.82 6.18
CA SER A 98 -12.11 -18.46 5.40
C SER A 98 -13.48 -17.81 5.54
N GLY A 99 -13.69 -16.92 6.52
CA GLY A 99 -14.95 -16.23 6.76
C GLY A 99 -16.04 -17.06 7.46
N TYR A 100 -15.80 -18.33 7.77
CA TYR A 100 -16.79 -19.16 8.48
C TYR A 100 -16.85 -18.87 9.98
N VAL A 101 -18.06 -18.92 10.53
CA VAL A 101 -18.35 -18.62 11.94
C VAL A 101 -18.74 -19.88 12.72
N PHE A 102 -18.13 -20.05 13.88
CA PHE A 102 -18.33 -21.19 14.78
C PHE A 102 -18.45 -20.72 16.23
N CYS A 103 -18.75 -21.64 17.16
CA CYS A 103 -18.50 -21.37 18.58
C CYS A 103 -16.99 -21.31 18.85
N TYR A 104 -16.54 -20.37 19.68
CA TYR A 104 -15.14 -20.23 20.09
C TYR A 104 -14.51 -21.57 20.50
N ARG A 105 -15.13 -22.29 21.46
CA ARG A 105 -14.59 -23.57 21.97
C ARG A 105 -14.46 -24.64 20.89
N CYS A 106 -15.38 -24.68 19.93
CA CYS A 106 -15.38 -25.68 18.87
C CYS A 106 -14.22 -25.43 17.90
N VAL A 107 -14.12 -24.21 17.38
CA VAL A 107 -13.12 -23.90 16.37
C VAL A 107 -11.71 -23.80 16.96
N PHE A 108 -11.56 -23.32 18.20
CA PHE A 108 -10.27 -23.31 18.91
C PHE A 108 -9.68 -24.72 19.04
N ASN A 109 -10.49 -25.68 19.49
CA ASN A 109 -10.04 -27.07 19.63
C ASN A 109 -9.67 -27.71 18.29
N TYR A 110 -10.46 -27.45 17.24
CA TYR A 110 -10.19 -27.97 15.91
C TYR A 110 -8.91 -27.38 15.32
N VAL A 111 -8.78 -26.05 15.31
CA VAL A 111 -7.62 -25.35 14.75
C VAL A 111 -6.35 -25.71 15.49
N ARG A 112 -6.39 -25.81 16.82
CA ARG A 112 -5.22 -26.23 17.61
C ARG A 112 -4.71 -27.63 17.23
N SER A 113 -5.60 -28.53 16.82
CA SER A 113 -5.24 -29.91 16.46
C SER A 113 -4.92 -30.11 14.97
N HIS A 114 -5.61 -29.38 14.08
CA HIS A 114 -5.53 -29.61 12.63
C HIS A 114 -4.85 -28.47 11.85
N GLN A 115 -4.66 -27.29 12.46
CA GLN A 115 -4.10 -26.09 11.82
C GLN A 115 -4.78 -25.73 10.48
N ALA A 116 -6.08 -25.99 10.38
CA ALA A 116 -6.86 -25.80 9.17
C ALA A 116 -8.32 -25.41 9.47
N CYS A 117 -9.00 -24.80 8.51
CA CYS A 117 -10.43 -24.53 8.57
C CYS A 117 -11.24 -25.84 8.42
N PRO A 118 -12.24 -26.11 9.29
CA PRO A 118 -13.05 -27.33 9.21
C PRO A 118 -13.91 -27.46 7.94
N ILE A 119 -14.16 -26.35 7.23
CA ILE A 119 -15.07 -26.32 6.08
C ILE A 119 -14.28 -26.27 4.77
N THR A 120 -13.26 -25.40 4.67
CA THR A 120 -12.51 -25.20 3.42
C THR A 120 -11.16 -25.92 3.40
N GLY A 121 -10.66 -26.39 4.55
CA GLY A 121 -9.30 -26.90 4.67
C GLY A 121 -8.21 -25.82 4.58
N TYR A 122 -8.57 -24.53 4.50
CA TYR A 122 -7.59 -23.45 4.42
C TYR A 122 -6.66 -23.45 5.64
N PRO A 123 -5.34 -23.28 5.45
CA PRO A 123 -4.37 -23.24 6.55
C PRO A 123 -4.78 -22.13 7.51
N THR A 124 -4.96 -22.49 8.78
CA THR A 124 -5.54 -21.61 9.79
C THR A 124 -4.93 -21.95 11.14
N GLU A 125 -4.25 -20.98 11.73
CA GLU A 125 -3.73 -21.03 13.10
C GLU A 125 -4.62 -20.29 14.10
N VAL A 126 -4.32 -20.44 15.40
CA VAL A 126 -5.11 -19.87 16.51
C VAL A 126 -5.23 -18.33 16.43
N GLN A 127 -4.23 -17.65 15.88
CA GLN A 127 -4.24 -16.19 15.70
C GLN A 127 -5.31 -15.68 14.73
N HIS A 128 -5.82 -16.55 13.85
CA HIS A 128 -6.86 -16.20 12.88
C HIS A 128 -8.27 -16.30 13.44
N LEU A 129 -8.42 -16.67 14.73
CA LEU A 129 -9.72 -16.69 15.40
C LEU A 129 -10.07 -15.28 15.86
N ILE A 130 -11.08 -14.69 15.25
CA ILE A 130 -11.60 -13.38 15.62
C ILE A 130 -12.94 -13.59 16.31
N LYS A 131 -13.03 -13.19 17.58
CA LYS A 131 -14.32 -13.17 18.28
C LYS A 131 -15.20 -12.08 17.68
N LEU A 132 -16.37 -12.46 17.22
CA LEU A 132 -17.39 -11.52 16.79
C LEU A 132 -18.16 -11.03 18.01
N TYR A 133 -18.24 -9.72 18.15
CA TYR A 133 -19.18 -9.08 19.03
C TYR A 133 -20.35 -8.68 18.15
N SER A 134 -21.50 -9.34 18.32
CA SER A 134 -22.71 -8.76 17.76
C SER A 134 -22.92 -7.45 18.52
N PRO A 135 -23.06 -6.30 17.83
CA PRO A 135 -23.77 -5.21 18.48
C PRO A 135 -25.15 -5.77 18.87
N GLU A 136 -25.65 -5.31 20.00
CA GLU A 136 -27.01 -5.52 20.51
C GLU A 136 -27.15 -6.63 21.57
N ASN A 137 -27.49 -6.18 22.77
CA ASN A 137 -28.93 -6.12 23.05
C ASN A 137 -29.41 -4.69 22.76
#